data_AF-A0A1L7CR28-F1
#
_entry.id   AF-A0A1L7CR28-F1
#
_cell.length_a   1.000
_cell.length_b   1.000
_cell.length_c   1.000
_cell.angle_alpha   90.00
_cell.angle_beta   90.00
_cell.angle_gamma   90.00
#
_symmetry.space_group_name_H-M   'P 1'
#
loop_
_entity.id
_entity.type
_entity.pdbx_description
1 polymer ?
#
loop_
_entity_poly.entity_id
_entity_poly.type
_entity_poly.pdbx_seq_one_letter_code
_entity_poly.pdbx_strand_id
1 'polypeptide(L)'
;MSDPTQDKTANQWLREACEVLDIDYEGFRAVIPDLLDLTRDVAHGPSRPAAPLTAFLVGLAAGRDGAQLPGHGHDRVAQITERLRADGYLD
;
A
#
# COMPACT_ATOMS: atom_id res chain seq x y z
N MET A 1 20.89 15.64 -19.41
CA MET A 1 21.71 14.57 -18.81
C MET A 1 21.01 14.19 -17.52
N SER A 2 20.30 13.08 -17.51
CA SER A 2 19.67 12.57 -16.27
C SER A 2 20.76 12.02 -15.36
N ASP A 3 20.63 12.27 -14.05
CA ASP A 3 21.55 11.82 -13.03
C ASP A 3 21.56 10.27 -12.96
N PRO A 4 22.72 9.59 -13.05
CA PRO A 4 22.81 8.13 -13.00
C PRO A 4 22.31 7.51 -11.68
N THR A 5 21.98 8.32 -10.67
CA THR A 5 21.31 7.86 -9.45
C THR A 5 19.78 7.69 -9.59
N GLN A 6 19.16 8.10 -10.69
CA GLN A 6 17.68 8.13 -10.82
C GLN A 6 17.01 6.84 -11.32
N ASP A 7 17.75 5.82 -11.77
CA ASP A 7 17.16 4.59 -12.30
C ASP A 7 17.19 3.43 -11.28
N LYS A 8 16.69 3.65 -10.06
CA LYS A 8 16.38 2.53 -9.15
C LYS A 8 15.05 1.93 -9.54
N THR A 9 15.00 0.62 -9.74
CA THR A 9 13.71 -0.08 -9.91
C THR A 9 12.83 0.16 -8.67
N ALA A 10 11.51 0.20 -8.83
CA ALA A 10 10.60 0.41 -7.70
C ALA A 10 10.86 -0.58 -6.53
N ASN A 11 11.22 -1.83 -6.84
CA ASN A 11 11.59 -2.83 -5.84
C ASN A 11 12.87 -2.49 -5.07
N GLN A 12 13.87 -1.93 -5.74
CA GLN A 12 15.11 -1.51 -5.10
C GLN A 12 14.86 -0.31 -4.17
N TRP A 13 14.10 0.68 -4.65
CA TRP A 13 13.71 1.83 -3.84
C TRP A 13 12.91 1.40 -2.60
N LEU A 14 11.92 0.52 -2.76
CA LEU A 14 11.11 0.01 -1.64
C LEU A 14 11.95 -0.77 -0.63
N ARG A 15 12.96 -1.51 -1.08
CA ARG A 15 13.87 -2.24 -0.18
C ARG A 15 14.69 -1.28 0.69
N GLU A 16 15.27 -0.25 0.09
CA GLU A 16 16.03 0.77 0.84
C GLU A 16 15.12 1.56 1.80
N ALA A 17 13.89 1.88 1.38
CA ALA A 17 12.92 2.53 2.25
C ALA A 17 12.53 1.65 3.44
N CYS A 18 12.36 0.34 3.24
CA CYS A 18 12.10 -0.60 4.34
C CYS A 18 13.28 -0.67 5.31
N GLU A 19 14.52 -0.66 4.82
CA GLU A 19 15.73 -0.64 5.67
C GLU A 19 15.79 0.62 6.55
N VAL A 20 15.53 1.80 5.99
CA VAL A 20 15.51 3.07 6.74
C VAL A 20 14.43 3.10 7.82
N LEU A 21 13.31 2.42 7.57
CA LEU A 21 12.14 2.41 8.45
C LEU A 21 12.08 1.19 9.40
N ASP A 22 13.10 0.32 9.37
CA ASP A 22 13.14 -0.94 10.14
C ASP A 22 11.92 -1.84 9.88
N ILE A 23 11.53 -1.97 8.60
CA ILE A 23 10.42 -2.81 8.13
C ILE A 23 10.98 -4.07 7.46
N ASP A 24 10.39 -5.24 7.78
CA ASP A 24 10.69 -6.47 7.05
C ASP A 24 10.23 -6.36 5.59
N TYR A 25 11.19 -6.28 4.66
CA TYR A 25 10.91 -6.12 3.25
C TYR A 25 10.18 -7.34 2.65
N GLU A 26 10.43 -8.57 3.11
CA GLU A 26 9.75 -9.73 2.53
C GLU A 26 8.29 -9.81 3.01
N GLY A 27 8.02 -9.48 4.28
CA GLY A 27 6.67 -9.27 4.80
C GLY A 27 5.92 -8.13 4.09
N PHE A 28 6.58 -6.99 3.87
CA PHE A 28 6.02 -5.87 3.09
C PHE A 28 5.79 -6.24 1.63
N ARG A 29 6.71 -6.96 0.99
CA ARG A 29 6.60 -7.39 -0.40
C ARG A 29 5.35 -8.23 -0.65
N ALA A 30 4.96 -9.06 0.31
CA ALA A 30 3.76 -9.89 0.20
C ALA A 30 2.47 -9.07 0.04
N VAL A 31 2.39 -7.87 0.62
CA VAL A 31 1.19 -7.01 0.56
C VAL A 31 1.20 -5.98 -0.58
N ILE A 32 2.32 -5.83 -1.30
CA ILE A 32 2.43 -4.87 -2.42
C ILE A 32 1.33 -5.06 -3.48
N PRO A 33 1.04 -6.28 -3.99
CA PRO A 33 0.04 -6.46 -5.04
C PRO A 33 -1.33 -5.91 -4.63
N ASP A 34 -1.77 -6.27 -3.43
CA ASP A 34 -3.06 -5.85 -2.86
C ASP A 34 -3.15 -4.32 -2.69
N LEU A 35 -2.08 -3.68 -2.22
CA LEU A 35 -2.02 -2.22 -2.11
C LEU A 35 -2.06 -1.53 -3.48
N LEU A 36 -1.41 -2.11 -4.48
CA LEU A 36 -1.40 -1.56 -5.85
C LEU A 36 -2.75 -1.73 -6.54
N ASP A 37 -3.44 -2.85 -6.33
CA ASP A 37 -4.79 -3.07 -6.84
C ASP A 37 -5.79 -2.15 -6.13
N LEU A 38 -5.74 -2.04 -4.80
CA LEU A 38 -6.54 -1.05 -4.06
C LEU A 38 -6.29 0.38 -4.55
N THR A 39 -5.02 0.76 -4.74
CA THR A 39 -4.65 2.08 -5.25
C THR A 39 -5.20 2.31 -6.65
N ARG A 40 -5.14 1.29 -7.53
CA ARG A 40 -5.71 1.34 -8.87
C ARG A 40 -7.21 1.60 -8.80
N ASP A 41 -7.94 0.81 -8.01
CA ASP A 41 -9.40 0.90 -7.93
C ASP A 41 -9.84 2.26 -7.37
N VAL A 42 -9.23 2.71 -6.27
CA VAL A 42 -9.53 4.02 -5.67
C VAL A 42 -9.16 5.18 -6.62
N ALA A 43 -8.10 5.04 -7.42
CA ALA A 43 -7.70 6.06 -8.37
C ALA A 43 -8.65 6.19 -9.57
N HIS A 44 -9.41 5.14 -9.89
CA HIS A 44 -10.50 5.21 -10.88
C HIS A 44 -11.80 5.76 -10.30
N GLY A 45 -11.93 5.76 -8.97
CA GLY A 45 -13.05 6.35 -8.24
C GLY A 45 -13.09 7.90 -8.28
N PRO A 46 -13.96 8.52 -7.47
CA PRO A 46 -14.30 9.94 -7.59
C PRO A 46 -13.16 10.92 -7.24
N SER A 47 -12.07 10.44 -6.62
CA SER A 47 -10.98 11.29 -6.17
C SER A 47 -9.62 10.57 -6.21
N ARG A 48 -8.80 10.90 -7.21
CA ARG A 48 -7.42 10.37 -7.34
C ARG A 48 -6.55 10.58 -6.09
N PRO A 49 -6.63 11.71 -5.35
CA PRO A 49 -5.93 11.87 -4.08
C PRO A 49 -6.29 10.83 -3.00
N ALA A 50 -7.47 10.20 -3.08
CA ALA A 50 -7.89 9.22 -2.10
C ALA A 50 -7.06 7.93 -2.16
N ALA A 51 -6.44 7.61 -3.30
CA ALA A 51 -5.69 6.38 -3.47
C ALA A 51 -4.47 6.27 -2.53
N PRO A 52 -3.49 7.21 -2.53
CA PRO A 52 -2.37 7.14 -1.60
C PRO A 52 -2.80 7.32 -0.13
N LEU A 53 -3.86 8.09 0.14
CA LEU A 53 -4.37 8.28 1.50
C LEU A 53 -5.01 7.01 2.06
N THR A 54 -5.72 6.24 1.22
CA THR A 54 -6.32 4.96 1.62
C THR A 54 -5.22 3.92 1.90
N ALA A 55 -4.20 3.84 1.06
CA ALA A 55 -3.04 2.96 1.30
C ALA A 55 -2.31 3.32 2.61
N PHE A 56 -2.14 4.60 2.91
CA PHE A 56 -1.58 5.04 4.20
C PHE A 56 -2.45 4.61 5.39
N LEU A 57 -3.78 4.75 5.30
CA LEU A 57 -4.71 4.33 6.36
C LEU A 57 -4.68 2.81 6.60
N VAL A 58 -4.55 2.00 5.54
CA VAL A 58 -4.35 0.55 5.64
C VAL A 58 -3.10 0.24 6.47
N GLY A 59 -1.97 0.86 6.12
CA GLY A 59 -0.71 0.68 6.86
C GLY A 59 -0.81 1.16 8.32
N LEU A 60 -1.42 2.32 8.54
CA LEU A 60 -1.63 2.87 9.88
C LEU A 60 -2.53 1.97 10.74
N ALA A 61 -3.59 1.40 10.16
CA ALA A 61 -4.48 0.47 10.86
C ALA A 61 -3.76 -0.84 11.20
N ALA A 62 -3.02 -1.42 10.25
CA ALA A 62 -2.24 -2.64 10.49
C ALA A 62 -1.21 -2.46 11.61
N GLY A 63 -0.52 -1.31 11.66
CA GLY A 63 0.46 -1.01 12.70
C GLY A 63 -0.14 -0.74 14.09
N ARG A 64 -1.38 -0.21 14.17
CA ARG A 64 -2.07 0.05 15.45
C ARG A 64 -2.38 -1.23 16.23
N ASP A 65 -2.54 -2.35 15.55
CA ASP A 65 -2.84 -3.64 16.17
C ASP A 65 -1.58 -4.35 16.71
N GLY A 66 -0.41 -3.69 16.66
CA GLY A 66 0.87 -4.25 17.12
C GLY A 66 1.41 -5.37 16.22
N ALA A 67 0.84 -5.49 15.02
CA ALA A 67 1.17 -6.55 14.08
C ALA A 67 2.31 -6.16 13.14
N GLN A 68 3.22 -7.11 12.88
CA GLN A 68 4.11 -7.06 11.72
C GLN A 68 3.34 -7.59 10.48
N LEU A 69 3.51 -6.96 9.31
CA LEU A 69 2.92 -7.43 8.04
C LEU A 69 3.40 -8.86 7.77
N PRO A 70 2.52 -9.81 7.37
CA PRO A 70 1.64 -9.67 6.20
C PRO A 70 0.12 -9.81 6.46
N GLY A 71 -0.31 -10.73 7.34
CA GLY A 71 -1.73 -11.12 7.47
C GLY A 71 -2.67 -9.95 7.75
N HIS A 72 -2.29 -9.06 8.66
CA HIS A 72 -3.09 -7.88 9.01
C HIS A 72 -3.17 -6.85 7.87
N GLY A 73 -2.14 -6.76 7.03
CA GLY A 73 -2.14 -5.90 5.84
C GLY A 73 -3.18 -6.36 4.83
N HIS A 74 -3.17 -7.65 4.50
CA HIS A 74 -4.18 -8.27 3.62
C HIS A 74 -5.60 -8.09 4.19
N ASP A 75 -5.79 -8.37 5.48
CA ASP A 75 -7.09 -8.20 6.15
C ASP A 75 -7.60 -6.76 6.10
N ARG A 76 -6.71 -5.77 6.28
CA ARG A 76 -7.09 -4.35 6.21
C ARG A 76 -7.40 -3.91 4.78
N VAL A 77 -6.66 -4.40 3.77
CA VAL A 77 -7.02 -4.15 2.36
C VAL A 77 -8.38 -4.74 2.05
N ALA A 78 -8.63 -6.00 2.41
CA ALA A 78 -9.92 -6.64 2.18
C ALA A 78 -11.08 -5.87 2.85
N GLN A 79 -10.90 -5.49 4.12
CA GLN A 79 -11.90 -4.73 4.88
C GLN A 79 -12.24 -3.40 4.21
N ILE A 80 -11.25 -2.61 3.78
CA ILE A 80 -11.52 -1.30 3.19
C ILE A 80 -12.09 -1.43 1.78
N THR A 81 -11.63 -2.40 0.99
CA THR A 81 -12.18 -2.66 -0.35
C THR A 81 -13.65 -3.05 -0.28
N GLU A 82 -14.02 -3.97 0.62
CA GLU A 82 -15.41 -4.36 0.84
C GLU A 82 -16.27 -3.16 1.23
N ARG A 83 -15.77 -2.34 2.16
CA ARG A 83 -16.49 -1.14 2.61
C ARG A 83 -16.71 -0.13 1.47
N LEU A 84 -15.66 0.18 0.71
CA LEU A 84 -15.76 1.16 -0.37
C LEU A 84 -16.67 0.67 -1.50
N ARG A 85 -16.66 -0.62 -1.82
CA ARG A 85 -17.61 -1.20 -2.78
C ARG A 85 -19.05 -1.16 -2.26
N ALA A 86 -19.28 -1.49 -0.99
CA ALA A 86 -20.62 -1.42 -0.39
C ALA A 86 -21.19 0.00 -0.42
N ASP A 87 -20.33 1.02 -0.28
CA ASP A 87 -20.69 2.43 -0.34
C ASP A 87 -20.74 2.98 -1.80
N GLY A 88 -20.43 2.16 -2.81
CA GLY A 88 -20.50 2.53 -4.23
C GLY A 88 -19.32 3.39 -4.73
N TYR A 89 -18.19 3.39 -4.02
CA TYR A 89 -16.99 4.13 -4.40
C TYR A 89 -16.05 3.36 -5.34
N LEU A 90 -16.15 2.03 -5.37
CA LEU A 90 -15.39 1.14 -6.25
C LEU A 90 -16.35 0.31 -7.11
N ASP A 91 -15.91 -0.04 -8.32
CA ASP A 91 -16.63 -0.91 -9.25
C ASP A 91 -16.53 -2.43 -8.89
#